data_AF-A0A9D4V2U8-F1
#
_entry.id   AF-A0A9D4V2U8-F1
#
_cell.length_a   1.000
_cell.length_b   1.000
_cell.length_c   1.000
_cell.angle_alpha   90.00
_cell.angle_beta   90.00
_cell.angle_gamma   90.00
#
_symmetry.space_group_name_H-M   'P 1'
#
loop_
_entity.id
_entity.type
_entity.pdbx_description
1 polymer ?
#
loop_
_entity_poly.entity_id
_entity_poly.type
_entity_poly.pdbx_seq_one_letter_code
_entity_poly.pdbx_strand_id
1 'polypeptide(L)'
;MKQHEKCSEKYEVKPYSCKQGSQQHMFSHGKMEAMHKSPNVKEIEKMDTSYAVSEAEETLVEETSMCNETNIVVVDSRVALCCCKSRLSLAGLSPRSSRSLLSRLSPILCPVAVFLCAPFSGMAAMAKSCLDKTTALQASPFRQDGVASSAKCGQHAILSMPLHQSKTRKLRPASFDKLPTLSLRKGKAVLPHGTWRTISAIAAPIAPPLSDPSYRAKLAEEYGFSQIGEPVPPNVTLKNVMDSLPPEVFEINNMKAWRTVAITVTAYAAGLFMIAKAPWYLLPLAWAWTGTAATGFFVIGHDCAHKSFSTNKLLEDIVGTLAFLPLIYPYEPWRFKHDRHHAKTNMLVEDTAWHPVVREEYDEFPSYLQAALRLAMGPLRCWASIGHWFGWHFQLSNFRPSEQNRVKISLACVFAFMAIGWPLIIYKTGIMGWVKFWLMPWLGYHFWMSTFTMVHHTAPHIPFNDAKNWNSAQAQLGGTVHCDYPRWVEVLCHDISVHIPHHISQKIPSYNLRLANESLRQHWGKYFNEAQWNWRLMKTIMTVCHIYDEEKNYVAFDEGKEESKIIGSLRRVMPNIP
;
A
#
# COMPACT_ATOMS: atom_id res chain seq x y z
N MET A 1 -57.48 -33.93 -24.98
CA MET A 1 -56.35 -33.56 -24.09
C MET A 1 -55.83 -34.85 -23.46
N LYS A 2 -54.52 -35.14 -23.50
CA LYS A 2 -53.89 -36.37 -22.97
C LYS A 2 -52.83 -35.99 -21.90
N GLN A 3 -52.90 -36.55 -20.69
CA GLN A 3 -52.03 -37.62 -20.11
C GLN A 3 -50.56 -37.21 -19.84
N HIS A 4 -49.83 -37.62 -18.77
CA HIS A 4 -50.13 -38.31 -17.48
C HIS A 4 -48.95 -38.09 -16.47
N GLU A 5 -49.22 -38.17 -15.17
CA GLU A 5 -48.41 -38.63 -14.00
C GLU A 5 -46.87 -38.42 -13.76
N LYS A 6 -46.56 -38.09 -12.49
CA LYS A 6 -45.41 -38.50 -11.61
C LYS A 6 -43.98 -38.04 -11.97
N CYS A 7 -43.01 -37.91 -11.05
CA CYS A 7 -42.95 -38.18 -9.60
C CYS A 7 -42.00 -37.19 -8.87
N SER A 8 -41.99 -37.18 -7.53
CA SER A 8 -41.06 -36.39 -6.69
C SER A 8 -39.94 -37.24 -6.09
N GLU A 9 -38.70 -36.74 -6.07
CA GLU A 9 -37.59 -37.37 -5.33
C GLU A 9 -37.10 -36.49 -4.16
N LYS A 10 -36.98 -37.13 -2.99
CA LYS A 10 -36.15 -36.69 -1.86
C LYS A 10 -34.89 -37.55 -1.87
N TYR A 11 -33.72 -36.94 -1.66
CA TYR A 11 -32.49 -37.70 -1.43
C TYR A 11 -32.24 -37.85 0.08
N GLU A 12 -32.25 -39.09 0.55
CA GLU A 12 -32.03 -39.50 1.94
C GLU A 12 -30.65 -40.19 2.04
N VAL A 13 -29.88 -39.86 3.08
CA VAL A 13 -28.51 -40.37 3.28
C VAL A 13 -28.53 -41.78 3.87
N LYS A 14 -27.78 -42.72 3.28
CA LYS A 14 -27.42 -44.00 3.92
C LYS A 14 -25.94 -44.36 3.74
N PRO A 15 -25.34 -45.10 4.70
CA PRO A 15 -23.89 -45.14 4.90
C PRO A 15 -23.19 -46.28 4.15
N TYR A 16 -21.88 -46.14 3.95
CA TYR A 16 -20.99 -47.25 3.54
C TYR A 16 -20.00 -47.60 4.65
N SER A 17 -19.86 -48.90 4.94
CA SER A 17 -19.03 -49.40 6.04
C SER A 17 -17.61 -49.71 5.61
N CYS A 18 -16.69 -49.59 6.57
CA CYS A 18 -15.34 -50.12 6.45
C CYS A 18 -15.36 -51.65 6.27
N LYS A 19 -14.45 -52.18 5.46
CA LYS A 19 -14.03 -53.60 5.48
C LYS A 19 -12.50 -53.67 5.44
N GLN A 20 -11.91 -54.19 6.50
CA GLN A 20 -10.54 -54.68 6.49
C GLN A 20 -10.44 -55.95 5.64
N GLY A 21 -9.29 -56.13 4.98
CA GLY A 21 -8.94 -57.34 4.25
C GLY A 21 -7.43 -57.53 4.23
N SER A 22 -6.92 -58.32 5.16
CA SER A 22 -5.52 -58.74 5.21
C SER A 22 -5.30 -59.99 4.36
N GLN A 23 -4.16 -60.09 3.66
CA GLN A 23 -3.39 -61.34 3.56
C GLN A 23 -1.96 -61.11 3.03
N GLN A 24 -1.12 -62.14 3.17
CA GLN A 24 0.35 -62.04 3.24
C GLN A 24 1.10 -62.66 2.05
N HIS A 25 2.38 -62.26 1.91
CA HIS A 25 3.55 -63.02 1.40
C HIS A 25 3.43 -63.93 0.16
N MET A 26 4.26 -63.67 -0.86
CA MET A 26 5.49 -64.48 -1.06
C MET A 26 6.54 -63.83 -1.99
N PHE A 27 7.76 -64.39 -1.97
CA PHE A 27 9.00 -63.90 -2.61
C PHE A 27 9.12 -64.21 -4.12
N SER A 28 9.88 -63.39 -4.85
CA SER A 28 10.97 -63.91 -5.71
C SER A 28 12.06 -62.86 -5.96
N HIS A 29 13.34 -63.26 -5.91
CA HIS A 29 14.49 -62.42 -6.26
C HIS A 29 14.69 -62.31 -7.79
N GLY A 30 15.11 -61.13 -8.26
CA GLY A 30 15.71 -60.91 -9.59
C GLY A 30 16.95 -60.02 -9.47
N LYS A 31 18.04 -60.37 -10.17
CA LYS A 31 19.37 -59.72 -10.03
C LYS A 31 19.54 -58.53 -11.00
N MET A 32 20.37 -57.58 -10.54
CA MET A 32 21.36 -56.77 -11.26
C MET A 32 21.22 -56.53 -12.77
N GLU A 33 21.37 -55.26 -13.18
CA GLU A 33 22.52 -54.87 -14.00
C GLU A 33 22.85 -53.38 -13.83
N ALA A 34 24.12 -53.00 -14.07
CA ALA A 34 24.62 -51.64 -13.85
C ALA A 34 25.70 -51.26 -14.87
N MET A 35 25.50 -50.12 -15.55
CA MET A 35 26.47 -49.29 -16.31
C MET A 35 25.64 -48.23 -17.09
N HIS A 36 26.06 -46.99 -17.39
CA HIS A 36 27.39 -46.41 -17.59
C HIS A 36 27.46 -44.97 -17.02
N LYS A 37 28.52 -44.65 -16.25
CA LYS A 37 29.62 -43.71 -16.57
C LYS A 37 29.29 -42.24 -16.90
N SER A 38 29.72 -41.37 -15.98
CA SER A 38 30.00 -39.92 -16.16
C SER A 38 31.27 -39.69 -17.03
N PRO A 39 31.55 -38.44 -17.45
CA PRO A 39 32.69 -37.78 -16.80
C PRO A 39 32.56 -36.25 -16.53
N ASN A 40 33.18 -35.83 -15.41
CA ASN A 40 33.90 -34.57 -15.11
C ASN A 40 33.30 -33.19 -15.49
N VAL A 41 32.96 -32.28 -14.55
CA VAL A 41 33.82 -31.54 -13.58
C VAL A 41 34.59 -30.36 -14.20
N LYS A 42 34.13 -29.10 -14.01
CA LYS A 42 34.72 -28.10 -13.07
C LYS A 42 34.02 -26.71 -13.09
N GLU A 43 34.00 -26.10 -11.90
CA GLU A 43 34.01 -24.64 -11.57
C GLU A 43 33.10 -23.63 -12.33
N ILE A 44 32.25 -22.93 -11.57
CA ILE A 44 32.52 -21.54 -11.14
C ILE A 44 31.69 -21.22 -9.89
N GLU A 45 32.35 -20.72 -8.84
CA GLU A 45 31.70 -20.12 -7.68
C GLU A 45 31.16 -18.72 -8.01
N LYS A 46 29.91 -18.45 -7.64
CA LYS A 46 29.45 -17.19 -7.01
C LYS A 46 27.96 -17.30 -6.69
N MET A 47 27.66 -17.81 -5.51
CA MET A 47 26.31 -17.85 -4.98
C MET A 47 26.13 -16.65 -4.05
N ASP A 48 25.36 -15.64 -4.49
CA ASP A 48 25.12 -14.42 -3.70
C ASP A 48 24.29 -14.75 -2.44
N THR A 49 24.97 -14.81 -1.30
CA THR A 49 24.36 -14.83 0.04
C THR A 49 23.64 -13.50 0.31
N SER A 50 22.36 -13.41 -0.07
CA SER A 50 21.53 -12.23 0.16
C SER A 50 20.06 -12.52 0.53
N TYR A 51 19.71 -13.78 0.79
CA TYR A 51 18.35 -14.19 1.22
C TYR A 51 18.35 -15.27 2.32
N ALA A 52 19.31 -15.21 3.25
CA ALA A 52 19.44 -16.14 4.37
C ALA A 52 19.74 -15.41 5.71
N VAL A 53 19.20 -14.21 5.89
CA VAL A 53 19.32 -13.42 7.14
C VAL A 53 17.96 -12.84 7.53
N SER A 54 17.03 -13.73 7.90
CA SER A 54 15.81 -13.37 8.65
C SER A 54 15.20 -14.53 9.45
N GLU A 55 15.86 -15.69 9.55
CA GLU A 55 15.35 -16.90 10.22
C GLU A 55 16.39 -17.48 11.23
N ALA A 56 17.18 -16.60 11.89
CA ALA A 56 18.27 -17.01 12.77
C ALA A 56 18.34 -16.24 14.11
N GLU A 57 17.21 -15.74 14.60
CA GLU A 57 17.05 -15.16 15.95
C GLU A 57 15.88 -15.78 16.73
N GLU A 58 15.55 -17.06 16.48
CA GLU A 58 14.48 -17.79 17.18
C GLU A 58 14.96 -19.13 17.79
N THR A 59 16.19 -19.17 18.30
CA THR A 59 16.68 -20.22 19.19
C THR A 59 17.72 -19.66 20.16
N LEU A 60 17.29 -19.28 21.37
CA LEU A 60 18.09 -19.26 22.62
C LEU A 60 17.20 -18.85 23.81
N VAL A 61 16.23 -19.69 24.17
CA VAL A 61 15.56 -19.63 25.47
C VAL A 61 15.42 -21.06 26.00
N GLU A 62 16.39 -21.51 26.79
CA GLU A 62 16.18 -22.58 27.76
C GLU A 62 16.83 -22.20 29.10
N GLU A 63 16.05 -22.43 30.15
CA GLU A 63 16.42 -22.62 31.56
C GLU A 63 17.33 -21.59 32.27
N THR A 64 16.72 -20.84 33.19
CA THR A 64 17.17 -20.93 34.60
C THR A 64 16.06 -20.66 35.60
N SER A 65 16.11 -21.39 36.70
CA SER A 65 15.08 -21.57 37.74
C SER A 65 14.67 -20.31 38.53
N MET A 66 13.46 -20.40 39.10
CA MET A 66 13.02 -19.65 40.29
C MET A 66 14.13 -19.50 41.35
N CYS A 67 14.27 -18.30 41.91
CA CYS A 67 14.65 -18.13 43.32
C CYS A 67 14.14 -16.78 43.86
N ASN A 68 13.89 -16.73 45.17
CA ASN A 68 13.17 -15.67 45.86
C ASN A 68 14.09 -14.55 46.40
N GLU A 69 13.43 -13.46 46.80
CA GLU A 69 13.84 -12.47 47.82
C GLU A 69 14.89 -11.37 47.50
N THR A 70 14.42 -10.15 47.80
CA THR A 70 15.11 -8.94 48.27
C THR A 70 16.60 -9.02 48.65
N ASN A 71 17.38 -8.04 48.18
CA ASN A 71 18.05 -7.10 49.10
C ASN A 71 18.57 -5.82 48.41
N ILE A 72 18.60 -4.72 49.18
CA ILE A 72 19.20 -3.43 48.79
C ILE A 72 20.69 -3.45 49.20
N VAL A 73 21.60 -3.13 48.28
CA VAL A 73 22.99 -2.77 48.62
C VAL A 73 23.44 -1.56 47.79
N VAL A 74 23.86 -0.52 48.49
CA VAL A 74 24.52 0.68 47.93
C VAL A 74 26.00 0.64 48.32
N VAL A 75 26.93 0.77 47.37
CA VAL A 75 28.36 1.02 47.64
C VAL A 75 28.95 1.98 46.59
N ASP A 76 29.82 2.89 47.06
CA ASP A 76 30.43 4.04 46.38
C ASP A 76 31.94 4.11 46.76
N SER A 77 32.88 4.71 46.03
CA SER A 77 32.88 5.53 44.79
C SER A 77 34.09 5.20 43.89
N ARG A 78 34.14 5.78 42.68
CA ARG A 78 35.39 6.45 42.24
C ARG A 78 35.19 7.56 41.19
N VAL A 79 35.76 8.72 41.51
CA VAL A 79 35.65 9.99 40.77
C VAL A 79 36.85 10.21 39.86
N ALA A 80 36.61 10.79 38.67
CA ALA A 80 37.61 11.58 37.94
C ALA A 80 36.94 12.84 37.36
N LEU A 81 37.21 14.00 37.96
CA LEU A 81 36.76 15.32 37.48
C LEU A 81 37.74 15.87 36.42
N CYS A 82 37.22 16.58 35.41
CA CYS A 82 37.73 17.93 35.13
C CYS A 82 36.73 18.84 34.38
N CYS A 83 36.45 19.98 35.02
CA CYS A 83 35.79 21.23 34.60
C CYS A 83 35.24 21.44 33.16
N CYS A 84 33.91 21.37 33.08
CA CYS A 84 33.01 22.53 32.94
C CYS A 84 33.35 23.69 31.97
N LYS A 85 32.44 23.95 31.02
CA LYS A 85 32.09 25.31 30.61
C LYS A 85 30.58 25.44 30.41
N SER A 86 29.88 25.98 31.40
CA SER A 86 28.43 26.15 31.44
C SER A 86 27.93 27.27 30.52
N ARG A 87 26.89 26.99 29.72
CA ARG A 87 25.90 27.99 29.28
C ARG A 87 24.51 27.37 29.30
N LEU A 88 23.58 28.03 30.01
CA LEU A 88 22.15 27.74 29.88
C LEU A 88 21.66 28.15 28.48
N SER A 89 20.82 27.32 27.86
CA SER A 89 19.80 27.80 26.91
C SER A 89 18.71 26.75 26.71
N LEU A 90 17.48 27.11 27.11
CA LEU A 90 16.17 26.71 26.58
C LEU A 90 16.00 25.31 25.96
N ALA A 91 15.12 24.52 26.57
CA ALA A 91 14.52 23.34 25.97
C ALA A 91 13.58 23.71 24.80
N GLY A 92 13.48 22.82 23.80
CA GLY A 92 12.44 22.89 22.77
C GLY A 92 12.87 22.36 21.40
N LEU A 93 12.13 21.37 20.90
CA LEU A 93 12.11 20.86 19.51
C LEU A 93 13.31 20.02 19.02
N SER A 94 13.06 18.71 18.89
CA SER A 94 13.89 17.75 18.16
C SER A 94 13.64 17.86 16.64
N PRO A 95 14.68 17.85 15.77
CA PRO A 95 14.53 18.05 14.33
C PRO A 95 14.00 16.82 13.55
N ARG A 96 13.32 15.86 14.19
CA ARG A 96 12.83 14.62 13.54
C ARG A 96 11.45 14.72 12.88
N SER A 97 10.59 15.68 13.22
CA SER A 97 9.19 15.74 12.72
C SER A 97 9.02 16.35 11.32
N SER A 98 9.95 17.20 10.86
CA SER A 98 9.77 17.95 9.60
C SER A 98 9.98 17.13 8.32
N ARG A 99 10.68 15.99 8.38
CA ARG A 99 10.90 15.10 7.22
C ARG A 99 9.79 14.05 7.03
N SER A 100 9.13 13.61 8.10
CA SER A 100 7.98 12.68 7.99
C SER A 100 6.75 13.37 7.40
N LEU A 101 6.49 14.63 7.79
CA LEU A 101 5.33 15.37 7.31
C LEU A 101 5.38 15.60 5.80
N LEU A 102 6.51 16.08 5.25
CA LEU A 102 6.64 16.35 3.82
C LEU A 102 6.62 15.09 2.94
N SER A 103 7.16 13.97 3.42
CA SER A 103 7.12 12.69 2.71
C SER A 103 5.73 12.05 2.69
N ARG A 104 4.93 12.24 3.75
CA ARG A 104 3.54 11.75 3.83
C ARG A 104 2.53 12.62 3.07
N LEU A 105 2.76 13.94 2.95
CA LEU A 105 1.82 14.89 2.34
C LEU A 105 1.97 15.07 0.82
N SER A 106 3.16 14.87 0.27
CA SER A 106 3.44 15.05 -1.17
C SER A 106 2.53 14.26 -2.14
N PRO A 107 2.12 13.00 -1.86
CA PRO A 107 1.31 12.21 -2.81
C PRO A 107 -0.10 12.76 -3.07
N ILE A 108 -0.75 13.31 -2.03
CA ILE A 108 -2.21 13.45 -2.00
C ILE A 108 -2.70 14.69 -2.78
N LEU A 109 -1.91 15.76 -2.81
CA LEU A 109 -2.35 17.09 -3.26
C LEU A 109 -2.08 17.42 -4.74
N CYS A 110 -1.26 16.62 -5.44
CA CYS A 110 -0.66 17.05 -6.72
C CYS A 110 -1.42 16.70 -8.03
N PRO A 111 -2.21 15.61 -8.17
CA PRO A 111 -2.42 15.03 -9.51
C PRO A 111 -3.41 15.78 -10.41
N VAL A 112 -4.43 16.47 -9.90
CA VAL A 112 -5.53 16.98 -10.77
C VAL A 112 -5.11 18.21 -11.60
N ALA A 113 -4.21 19.05 -11.08
CA ALA A 113 -3.81 20.29 -11.76
C ALA A 113 -2.71 20.09 -12.83
N VAL A 114 -1.82 19.10 -12.64
CA VAL A 114 -0.65 18.90 -13.52
C VAL A 114 -1.03 18.39 -14.91
N PHE A 115 -2.07 17.54 -15.00
CA PHE A 115 -2.48 16.90 -16.26
C PHE A 115 -3.28 17.79 -17.22
N LEU A 116 -3.81 18.94 -16.76
CA LEU A 116 -4.60 19.85 -17.60
C LEU A 116 -3.85 21.15 -17.98
N CYS A 117 -2.75 21.49 -17.30
CA CYS A 117 -2.11 22.82 -17.40
C CYS A 117 -0.61 22.83 -17.73
N ALA A 118 0.03 21.67 -17.99
CA ALA A 118 1.46 21.63 -18.31
C ALA A 118 1.74 21.72 -19.83
N PRO A 119 2.33 22.82 -20.35
CA PRO A 119 2.87 22.82 -21.71
C PRO A 119 4.15 21.96 -21.79
N PHE A 120 4.49 21.49 -22.99
CA PHE A 120 5.56 20.52 -23.31
C PHE A 120 6.99 20.88 -22.86
N SER A 121 7.24 22.05 -22.27
CA SER A 121 8.58 22.55 -21.91
C SER A 121 9.24 21.80 -20.74
N GLY A 122 8.47 21.21 -19.83
CA GLY A 122 9.01 20.52 -18.64
C GLY A 122 9.82 19.25 -18.95
N MET A 123 9.45 18.52 -20.00
CA MET A 123 10.07 17.22 -20.34
C MET A 123 11.52 17.38 -20.84
N ALA A 124 11.82 18.46 -21.57
CA ALA A 124 13.15 18.71 -22.11
C ALA A 124 14.21 18.99 -21.01
N ALA A 125 13.82 19.69 -19.93
CA ALA A 125 14.73 20.03 -18.84
C ALA A 125 15.22 18.79 -18.08
N MET A 126 14.33 17.81 -17.85
CA MET A 126 14.65 16.59 -17.11
C MET A 126 15.51 15.62 -17.94
N ALA A 127 15.23 15.50 -19.25
CA ALA A 127 16.04 14.72 -20.18
C ALA A 127 17.47 15.29 -20.34
N LYS A 128 17.60 16.63 -20.44
CA LYS A 128 18.89 17.30 -20.59
C LYS A 128 19.79 17.12 -19.35
N SER A 129 19.22 17.17 -18.15
CA SER A 129 19.95 16.93 -16.90
C SER A 129 20.51 15.50 -16.76
N CYS A 130 19.91 14.51 -17.44
CA CYS A 130 20.43 13.15 -17.50
C CYS A 130 21.54 12.99 -18.55
N LEU A 131 21.39 13.61 -19.73
CA LEU A 131 22.40 13.52 -20.79
C LEU A 131 23.73 14.19 -20.36
N ASP A 132 23.66 15.41 -19.83
CA ASP A 132 24.86 16.21 -19.48
C ASP A 132 25.73 15.57 -18.38
N LYS A 133 25.20 14.60 -17.62
CA LYS A 133 25.94 13.83 -16.61
C LYS A 133 26.59 12.54 -17.13
N THR A 134 26.26 12.12 -18.35
CA THR A 134 26.74 10.85 -18.91
C THR A 134 27.96 11.05 -19.83
N THR A 135 28.17 12.26 -20.36
CA THR A 135 29.28 12.62 -21.26
C THR A 135 30.58 13.03 -20.56
N ALA A 136 30.63 13.06 -19.22
CA ALA A 136 31.76 13.57 -18.44
C ALA A 136 32.78 12.49 -17.98
N LEU A 137 32.63 11.24 -18.42
CA LEU A 137 33.44 10.09 -17.95
C LEU A 137 33.87 9.15 -19.09
N GLN A 138 34.66 9.63 -20.07
CA GLN A 138 35.53 8.77 -20.91
C GLN A 138 36.57 9.55 -21.76
N ALA A 139 37.77 9.75 -21.19
CA ALA A 139 39.10 10.02 -21.82
C ALA A 139 40.03 10.40 -20.64
N SER A 140 41.24 9.89 -20.40
CA SER A 140 42.39 9.54 -21.27
C SER A 140 43.40 8.70 -20.43
N PRO A 141 44.36 7.93 -21.00
CA PRO A 141 45.14 6.93 -20.24
C PRO A 141 46.49 7.40 -19.64
N PHE A 142 47.04 6.51 -18.80
CA PHE A 142 48.35 6.50 -18.11
C PHE A 142 49.57 7.14 -18.82
N ARG A 143 50.38 7.89 -18.05
CA ARG A 143 51.82 7.58 -17.81
C ARG A 143 52.41 8.32 -16.60
N GLN A 144 53.46 7.77 -16.01
CA GLN A 144 54.24 8.33 -14.89
C GLN A 144 55.41 9.18 -15.41
N ASP A 145 55.79 10.24 -14.68
CA ASP A 145 57.10 10.38 -14.02
C ASP A 145 57.48 11.84 -13.68
N GLY A 146 58.13 12.04 -12.53
CA GLY A 146 59.30 12.94 -12.46
C GLY A 146 59.17 14.39 -11.96
N VAL A 147 59.79 14.61 -10.77
CA VAL A 147 60.60 15.79 -10.41
C VAL A 147 59.89 17.08 -9.94
N ALA A 148 60.56 17.78 -9.01
CA ALA A 148 60.07 18.91 -8.21
C ALA A 148 60.58 20.28 -8.69
N SER A 149 59.92 21.38 -8.28
CA SER A 149 60.60 22.60 -7.75
C SER A 149 59.64 23.68 -7.24
N SER A 150 60.02 24.27 -6.10
CA SER A 150 59.67 25.60 -5.58
C SER A 150 59.58 26.76 -6.62
N ALA A 151 58.63 27.70 -6.46
CA ALA A 151 58.92 29.11 -6.06
C ALA A 151 57.73 30.12 -6.09
N LYS A 152 57.52 30.80 -4.94
CA LYS A 152 57.17 32.22 -4.67
C LYS A 152 56.40 33.15 -5.68
N CYS A 153 55.27 33.67 -5.17
CA CYS A 153 54.97 35.09 -4.82
C CYS A 153 54.85 36.25 -5.87
N GLY A 154 53.79 37.07 -5.72
CA GLY A 154 53.57 38.43 -6.30
C GLY A 154 52.07 38.74 -6.48
N GLN A 155 51.40 39.54 -5.62
CA GLN A 155 51.16 41.01 -5.70
C GLN A 155 50.29 41.50 -6.90
N HIS A 156 49.40 42.51 -6.83
CA HIS A 156 48.56 43.14 -5.75
C HIS A 156 47.58 44.16 -6.42
N ALA A 157 46.73 44.87 -5.63
CA ALA A 157 45.79 45.96 -5.99
C ALA A 157 44.43 45.54 -6.63
N ILE A 158 43.21 45.97 -6.21
CA ILE A 158 42.62 47.10 -5.45
C ILE A 158 42.16 48.32 -6.29
N LEU A 159 40.83 48.47 -6.40
CA LEU A 159 40.00 49.68 -6.57
C LEU A 159 38.52 49.27 -6.28
N SER A 160 37.53 50.08 -5.90
CA SER A 160 37.42 51.26 -5.01
C SER A 160 35.90 51.49 -4.76
N MET A 161 35.50 52.02 -3.59
CA MET A 161 34.06 52.31 -3.28
C MET A 161 33.58 53.62 -3.95
N PRO A 162 32.28 53.98 -3.87
CA PRO A 162 31.82 54.76 -2.70
C PRO A 162 30.42 54.42 -2.14
N LEU A 163 30.18 54.86 -0.90
CA LEU A 163 28.91 54.82 -0.16
C LEU A 163 28.07 56.09 -0.39
N HIS A 164 26.75 56.03 -0.17
CA HIS A 164 25.97 57.24 0.11
C HIS A 164 24.95 57.13 1.25
N GLN A 165 24.74 58.27 1.89
CA GLN A 165 23.93 58.59 3.07
C GLN A 165 22.46 58.89 2.67
N SER A 166 21.45 59.12 3.52
CA SER A 166 21.15 58.86 4.95
C SER A 166 19.65 59.17 5.18
N LYS A 167 19.08 58.77 6.32
CA LYS A 167 18.39 59.69 7.26
C LYS A 167 17.92 58.96 8.52
N THR A 168 18.28 59.51 9.67
CA THR A 168 17.85 59.05 11.00
C THR A 168 16.92 60.09 11.63
N ARG A 169 16.01 59.67 12.50
CA ARG A 169 15.41 60.57 13.50
C ARG A 169 15.43 59.89 14.87
N LYS A 170 16.26 60.44 15.78
CA LYS A 170 16.27 60.10 17.21
C LYS A 170 15.13 60.83 17.92
N LEU A 171 14.67 60.28 19.05
CA LEU A 171 14.39 61.03 20.28
C LEU A 171 14.61 60.10 21.49
N ARG A 172 14.84 60.69 22.68
CA ARG A 172 15.32 60.02 23.92
C ARG A 172 14.28 60.13 25.07
N PRO A 173 14.48 59.43 26.21
CA PRO A 173 13.40 59.10 27.16
C PRO A 173 13.30 60.01 28.40
N ALA A 174 12.14 59.96 29.06
CA ALA A 174 11.81 60.35 30.44
C ALA A 174 10.36 59.90 30.72
N SER A 175 9.81 59.74 31.93
CA SER A 175 10.32 59.42 33.29
C SER A 175 9.10 59.03 34.14
N PHE A 176 9.27 58.33 35.27
CA PHE A 176 8.16 58.08 36.21
C PHE A 176 7.66 59.39 36.85
N ASP A 177 6.35 59.58 36.98
CA ASP A 177 5.68 59.83 38.27
C ASP A 177 4.16 60.14 38.17
N LYS A 178 3.47 59.92 39.30
CA LYS A 178 2.09 60.35 39.70
C LYS A 178 0.88 59.55 39.20
N LEU A 179 0.37 58.73 40.14
CA LEU A 179 -1.04 58.35 40.28
C LEU A 179 -1.96 59.57 40.40
N PRO A 180 -3.22 59.44 39.96
CA PRO A 180 -4.35 59.90 40.77
C PRO A 180 -5.37 58.78 41.03
N THR A 181 -5.70 58.58 42.31
CA THR A 181 -6.84 57.78 42.77
C THR A 181 -8.17 58.49 42.46
N LEU A 182 -9.17 57.82 41.90
CA LEU A 182 -10.55 58.33 41.90
C LEU A 182 -11.63 57.22 41.81
N SER A 183 -12.42 57.14 42.89
CA SER A 183 -13.79 56.65 43.04
C SER A 183 -14.31 55.41 42.27
N LEU A 184 -14.57 54.35 43.04
CA LEU A 184 -15.50 53.28 42.69
C LEU A 184 -16.92 53.85 42.45
N ARG A 185 -17.46 53.71 41.22
CA ARG A 185 -18.90 53.78 40.94
C ARG A 185 -19.44 52.37 40.68
N LYS A 186 -20.39 51.93 41.51
CA LYS A 186 -21.13 50.67 41.33
C LYS A 186 -22.06 50.79 40.11
N GLY A 187 -21.70 50.16 39.00
CA GLY A 187 -22.58 49.90 37.85
C GLY A 187 -22.88 48.40 37.75
N LYS A 188 -24.16 48.02 37.64
CA LYS A 188 -24.56 46.60 37.55
C LYS A 188 -24.20 46.03 36.17
N ALA A 189 -23.23 45.13 36.10
CA ALA A 189 -23.04 44.28 34.93
C ALA A 189 -24.00 43.07 35.03
N VAL A 190 -24.89 42.93 34.06
CA VAL A 190 -25.75 41.74 33.93
C VAL A 190 -24.90 40.65 33.27
N LEU A 191 -24.58 39.60 34.02
CA LEU A 191 -23.95 38.40 33.49
C LEU A 191 -25.00 37.60 32.69
N PRO A 192 -24.76 37.24 31.41
CA PRO A 192 -25.63 36.30 30.73
C PRO A 192 -25.56 34.95 31.44
N HIS A 193 -26.71 34.35 31.74
CA HIS A 193 -26.76 32.98 32.27
C HIS A 193 -26.26 32.00 31.22
N GLY A 194 -25.00 31.62 31.33
CA GLY A 194 -24.43 30.51 30.57
C GLY A 194 -25.21 29.24 30.92
N THR A 195 -25.92 28.69 29.93
CA THR A 195 -26.54 27.37 30.05
C THR A 195 -25.42 26.34 30.14
N TRP A 196 -25.16 25.84 31.35
CA TRP A 196 -24.26 24.71 31.55
C TRP A 196 -24.86 23.47 30.87
N ARG A 197 -24.52 23.25 29.60
CA ARG A 197 -24.72 21.95 28.97
C ARG A 197 -23.76 20.99 29.64
N THR A 198 -24.28 20.19 30.56
CA THR A 198 -23.62 18.95 31.02
C THR A 198 -23.45 18.05 29.80
N ILE A 199 -22.26 18.10 29.19
CA ILE A 199 -21.81 17.06 28.28
C ILE A 199 -21.58 15.85 29.16
N SER A 200 -22.61 15.01 29.28
CA SER A 200 -22.45 13.68 29.85
C SER A 200 -21.51 12.92 28.93
N ALA A 201 -20.29 12.67 29.41
CA ALA A 201 -19.40 11.72 28.78
C ALA A 201 -20.01 10.33 28.96
N ILE A 202 -20.90 9.96 28.04
CA ILE A 202 -21.36 8.58 27.89
C ILE A 202 -20.10 7.79 27.53
N ALA A 203 -19.56 7.07 28.50
CA ALA A 203 -18.53 6.08 28.22
C ALA A 203 -19.13 5.13 27.18
N ALA A 204 -18.55 5.11 25.98
CA ALA A 204 -18.97 4.18 24.96
C ALA A 204 -18.83 2.77 25.56
N PRO A 205 -19.86 1.91 25.49
CA PRO A 205 -19.73 0.55 25.97
C PRO A 205 -18.57 -0.08 25.23
N ILE A 206 -17.60 -0.64 25.97
CA ILE A 206 -16.45 -1.36 25.42
C ILE A 206 -17.03 -2.39 24.44
N ALA A 207 -16.64 -2.29 23.18
CA ALA A 207 -17.13 -3.18 22.14
C ALA A 207 -16.91 -4.63 22.59
N PRO A 208 -17.93 -5.52 22.51
CA PRO A 208 -17.71 -6.93 22.80
C PRO A 208 -16.53 -7.46 21.98
N PRO A 209 -15.67 -8.30 22.55
CA PRO A 209 -14.55 -8.85 21.81
C PRO A 209 -15.05 -9.64 20.60
N LEU A 210 -14.31 -9.60 19.49
CA LEU A 210 -14.61 -10.35 18.26
C LEU A 210 -14.64 -11.89 18.46
N SER A 211 -14.37 -12.40 19.66
CA SER A 211 -14.63 -13.78 20.03
C SER A 211 -16.11 -14.13 20.11
N ASP A 212 -17.02 -13.18 20.35
CA ASP A 212 -18.48 -13.43 20.38
C ASP A 212 -19.04 -13.63 18.95
N PRO A 213 -19.58 -14.82 18.61
CA PRO A 213 -20.14 -15.07 17.27
C PRO A 213 -21.38 -14.22 16.95
N SER A 214 -22.20 -13.90 17.95
CA SER A 214 -23.42 -13.10 17.78
C SER A 214 -23.07 -11.64 17.47
N TYR A 215 -22.03 -11.11 18.12
CA TYR A 215 -21.51 -9.79 17.84
C TYR A 215 -20.87 -9.71 16.44
N ARG A 216 -20.05 -10.70 16.06
CA ARG A 216 -19.49 -10.78 14.70
C ARG A 216 -20.56 -10.85 13.61
N ALA A 217 -21.63 -11.63 13.81
CA ALA A 217 -22.73 -11.72 12.86
C ALA A 217 -23.44 -10.37 12.67
N LYS A 218 -23.69 -9.64 13.77
CA LYS A 218 -24.26 -8.29 13.73
C LYS A 218 -23.34 -7.31 12.99
N LEU A 219 -22.03 -7.30 13.30
CA LEU A 219 -21.07 -6.45 12.61
C LEU A 219 -20.96 -6.77 11.12
N ALA A 220 -21.06 -8.05 10.74
CA ALA A 220 -21.02 -8.47 9.34
C ALA A 220 -22.23 -7.89 8.58
N GLU A 221 -23.44 -8.01 9.13
CA GLU A 221 -24.63 -7.39 8.55
C GLU A 221 -24.50 -5.86 8.45
N GLU A 222 -24.03 -5.20 9.53
CA GLU A 222 -23.89 -3.74 9.59
C GLU A 222 -22.89 -3.20 8.57
N TYR A 223 -21.74 -3.88 8.42
CA TYR A 223 -20.66 -3.45 7.53
C TYR A 223 -20.80 -3.95 6.09
N GLY A 224 -21.70 -4.90 5.81
CA GLY A 224 -21.91 -5.47 4.47
C GLY A 224 -20.97 -6.62 4.12
N PHE A 225 -20.56 -7.40 5.11
CA PHE A 225 -19.77 -8.63 4.97
C PHE A 225 -20.69 -9.86 4.99
N SER A 226 -20.29 -10.93 4.30
CA SER A 226 -20.92 -12.25 4.45
C SER A 226 -20.35 -13.00 5.67
N GLN A 227 -19.09 -12.75 6.03
CA GLN A 227 -18.46 -13.29 7.23
C GLN A 227 -17.44 -12.30 7.81
N ILE A 228 -17.46 -12.12 9.13
CA ILE A 228 -16.33 -11.58 9.89
C ILE A 228 -15.66 -12.73 10.63
N GLY A 229 -14.34 -12.86 10.46
CA GLY A 229 -13.55 -13.97 11.00
C GLY A 229 -13.42 -13.94 12.51
N GLU A 230 -13.14 -15.11 13.10
CA GLU A 230 -12.58 -15.18 14.46
C GLU A 230 -11.20 -14.51 14.51
N PRO A 231 -10.77 -13.99 15.67
CA PRO A 231 -9.37 -13.61 15.86
C PRO A 231 -8.45 -14.82 15.66
N VAL A 232 -7.47 -14.69 14.76
CA VAL A 232 -6.43 -15.71 14.54
C VAL A 232 -5.57 -15.83 15.81
N PRO A 233 -5.40 -17.03 16.42
CA PRO A 233 -4.62 -17.18 17.64
C PRO A 233 -3.15 -16.77 17.45
N PRO A 234 -2.50 -16.15 18.46
CA PRO A 234 -1.15 -15.61 18.32
C PRO A 234 -0.07 -16.69 18.09
N ASN A 235 -0.35 -17.95 18.43
CA ASN A 235 0.51 -19.10 18.20
C ASN A 235 0.40 -19.67 16.77
N VAL A 236 -0.52 -19.17 15.93
CA VAL A 236 -0.56 -19.52 14.51
C VAL A 236 0.51 -18.72 13.79
N THR A 237 1.43 -19.41 13.12
CA THR A 237 2.44 -18.80 12.24
C THR A 237 1.97 -18.84 10.80
N LEU A 238 2.50 -17.92 9.96
CA LEU A 238 2.19 -17.93 8.53
C LEU A 238 2.61 -19.25 7.88
N LYS A 239 3.71 -19.86 8.37
CA LYS A 239 4.17 -21.17 7.94
C LYS A 239 3.10 -22.25 8.16
N ASN A 240 2.39 -22.27 9.30
CA ASN A 240 1.33 -23.25 9.53
C ASN A 240 0.19 -23.13 8.50
N VAL A 241 -0.14 -21.90 8.09
CA VAL A 241 -1.16 -21.65 7.05
C VAL A 241 -0.64 -22.07 5.68
N MET A 242 0.60 -21.72 5.33
CA MET A 242 1.25 -22.13 4.08
C MET A 242 1.40 -23.65 3.95
N ASP A 243 1.76 -24.36 5.02
CA ASP A 243 1.93 -25.82 5.04
C ASP A 243 0.61 -26.58 4.77
N SER A 244 -0.55 -25.91 4.86
CA SER A 244 -1.87 -26.48 4.53
C SER A 244 -2.27 -26.30 3.06
N LEU A 245 -1.49 -25.56 2.26
CA LEU A 245 -1.74 -25.39 0.82
C LEU A 245 -1.20 -26.60 0.04
N PRO A 246 -1.98 -27.18 -0.88
CA PRO A 246 -1.54 -28.34 -1.63
C PRO A 246 -0.57 -27.91 -2.76
N PRO A 247 0.49 -28.67 -3.08
CA PRO A 247 1.60 -28.19 -3.92
C PRO A 247 1.19 -27.66 -5.30
N GLU A 248 0.12 -28.20 -5.88
CA GLU A 248 -0.39 -27.83 -7.21
C GLU A 248 -0.83 -26.36 -7.33
N VAL A 249 -1.13 -25.66 -6.22
CA VAL A 249 -1.47 -24.22 -6.31
C VAL A 249 -0.26 -23.38 -6.71
N PHE A 250 0.96 -23.87 -6.47
CA PHE A 250 2.22 -23.22 -6.83
C PHE A 250 2.72 -23.61 -8.24
N GLU A 251 2.04 -24.50 -8.95
CA GLU A 251 2.47 -24.93 -10.29
C GLU A 251 2.28 -23.82 -11.33
N ILE A 252 3.41 -23.29 -11.81
CA ILE A 252 3.45 -22.34 -12.92
C ILE A 252 3.17 -23.08 -14.23
N ASN A 253 2.01 -22.81 -14.83
CA ASN A 253 1.57 -23.40 -16.09
C ASN A 253 1.58 -22.36 -17.21
N ASN A 254 2.53 -22.48 -18.16
CA ASN A 254 2.69 -21.55 -19.28
C ASN A 254 1.40 -21.34 -20.10
N MET A 255 0.58 -22.38 -20.30
CA MET A 255 -0.66 -22.25 -21.07
C MET A 255 -1.72 -21.44 -20.31
N LYS A 256 -1.85 -21.66 -18.99
CA LYS A 256 -2.73 -20.84 -18.14
C LYS A 256 -2.23 -19.39 -18.07
N ALA A 257 -0.93 -19.18 -17.92
CA ALA A 257 -0.30 -17.85 -17.90
C ALA A 257 -0.51 -17.08 -19.21
N TRP A 258 -0.18 -17.65 -20.37
CA TRP A 258 -0.41 -16.97 -21.65
C TRP A 258 -1.91 -16.79 -22.00
N ARG A 259 -2.80 -17.60 -21.41
CA ARG A 259 -4.25 -17.39 -21.51
C ARG A 259 -4.70 -16.12 -20.78
N THR A 260 -4.11 -15.74 -19.64
CA THR A 260 -4.47 -14.46 -18.97
C THR A 260 -4.08 -13.28 -19.85
N VAL A 261 -2.88 -13.31 -20.47
CA VAL A 261 -2.44 -12.33 -21.49
C VAL A 261 -3.41 -12.24 -22.65
N ALA A 262 -3.81 -13.38 -23.23
CA ALA A 262 -4.76 -13.41 -24.35
C ALA A 262 -6.12 -12.79 -23.97
N ILE A 263 -6.67 -13.14 -22.79
CA ILE A 263 -7.92 -12.56 -22.28
C ILE A 263 -7.80 -11.04 -22.15
N THR A 264 -6.76 -10.53 -21.49
CA THR A 264 -6.56 -9.09 -21.29
C THR A 264 -6.41 -8.34 -22.61
N VAL A 265 -5.52 -8.80 -23.50
CA VAL A 265 -5.25 -8.12 -24.78
C VAL A 265 -6.52 -8.11 -25.65
N THR A 266 -7.24 -9.22 -25.74
CA THR A 266 -8.49 -9.29 -26.52
C THR A 266 -9.59 -8.43 -25.90
N ALA A 267 -9.79 -8.46 -24.58
CA ALA A 267 -10.81 -7.65 -23.92
C ALA A 267 -10.52 -6.14 -24.00
N TYR A 268 -9.25 -5.73 -23.87
CA TYR A 268 -8.84 -4.34 -24.02
C TYR A 268 -8.96 -3.87 -25.46
N ALA A 269 -8.57 -4.68 -26.45
CA ALA A 269 -8.76 -4.37 -27.86
C ALA A 269 -10.25 -4.26 -28.25
N ALA A 270 -11.11 -5.14 -27.73
CA ALA A 270 -12.56 -5.02 -27.86
C ALA A 270 -13.09 -3.73 -27.21
N GLY A 271 -12.55 -3.34 -26.05
CA GLY A 271 -12.83 -2.06 -25.40
C GLY A 271 -12.49 -0.86 -26.27
N LEU A 272 -11.28 -0.79 -26.83
CA LEU A 272 -10.86 0.25 -27.76
C LEU A 272 -11.73 0.28 -29.03
N PHE A 273 -12.11 -0.88 -29.57
CA PHE A 273 -13.04 -0.98 -30.70
C PHE A 273 -14.43 -0.42 -30.35
N MET A 274 -14.95 -0.74 -29.16
CA MET A 274 -16.20 -0.15 -28.66
C MET A 274 -16.08 1.37 -28.53
N ILE A 275 -15.02 1.91 -27.93
CA ILE A 275 -14.79 3.37 -27.83
C ILE A 275 -14.72 4.03 -29.23
N ALA A 276 -14.17 3.34 -30.24
CA ALA A 276 -14.03 3.84 -31.60
C ALA A 276 -15.34 3.80 -32.43
N LYS A 277 -16.29 2.92 -32.09
CA LYS A 277 -17.52 2.68 -32.87
C LYS A 277 -18.81 3.08 -32.16
N ALA A 278 -18.81 3.15 -30.82
CA ALA A 278 -19.98 3.47 -30.04
C ALA A 278 -20.43 4.93 -30.23
N PRO A 279 -21.75 5.20 -30.31
CA PRO A 279 -22.26 6.56 -30.19
C PRO A 279 -21.93 7.12 -28.80
N TRP A 280 -21.88 8.45 -28.68
CA TRP A 280 -21.34 9.14 -27.50
C TRP A 280 -22.00 8.73 -26.17
N TYR A 281 -23.30 8.38 -26.19
CA TYR A 281 -24.06 7.98 -25.01
C TYR A 281 -23.74 6.57 -24.49
N LEU A 282 -23.08 5.72 -25.29
CA LEU A 282 -22.58 4.41 -24.86
C LEU A 282 -21.10 4.43 -24.44
N LEU A 283 -20.40 5.57 -24.60
CA LEU A 283 -19.01 5.70 -24.17
C LEU A 283 -18.77 5.41 -22.69
N PRO A 284 -19.66 5.77 -21.72
CA PRO A 284 -19.48 5.39 -20.32
C PRO A 284 -19.38 3.88 -20.10
N LEU A 285 -20.17 3.08 -20.82
CA LEU A 285 -20.10 1.61 -20.76
C LEU A 285 -18.82 1.08 -21.40
N ALA A 286 -18.43 1.65 -22.55
CA ALA A 286 -17.18 1.29 -23.22
C ALA A 286 -15.94 1.64 -22.37
N TRP A 287 -15.95 2.76 -21.67
CA TRP A 287 -14.89 3.15 -20.73
C TRP A 287 -14.86 2.26 -19.49
N ALA A 288 -16.02 1.93 -18.91
CA ALA A 288 -16.10 0.99 -17.78
C ALA A 288 -15.54 -0.38 -18.15
N TRP A 289 -15.92 -0.94 -19.31
CA TRP A 289 -15.33 -2.17 -19.83
C TRP A 289 -13.83 -2.06 -20.03
N THR A 290 -13.37 -1.03 -20.77
CA THR A 290 -11.95 -0.89 -21.15
C THR A 290 -11.06 -0.65 -19.93
N GLY A 291 -11.52 0.10 -18.94
CA GLY A 291 -10.83 0.29 -17.66
C GLY A 291 -10.78 -0.97 -16.80
N THR A 292 -11.83 -1.79 -16.82
CA THR A 292 -11.82 -3.12 -16.16
C THR A 292 -10.83 -4.06 -16.85
N ALA A 293 -10.85 -4.13 -18.18
CA ALA A 293 -9.89 -4.90 -18.97
C ALA A 293 -8.44 -4.40 -18.79
N ALA A 294 -8.24 -3.10 -18.57
CA ALA A 294 -6.92 -2.53 -18.28
C ALA A 294 -6.35 -3.01 -16.94
N THR A 295 -7.19 -3.25 -15.93
CA THR A 295 -6.78 -3.90 -14.67
C THR A 295 -6.22 -5.30 -14.89
N GLY A 296 -6.65 -6.02 -15.93
CA GLY A 296 -6.04 -7.30 -16.32
C GLY A 296 -4.55 -7.19 -16.66
N PHE A 297 -4.09 -6.07 -17.24
CA PHE A 297 -2.66 -5.84 -17.45
C PHE A 297 -1.90 -5.66 -16.14
N PHE A 298 -2.52 -4.99 -15.16
CA PHE A 298 -1.94 -4.86 -13.83
C PHE A 298 -1.79 -6.23 -13.17
N VAL A 299 -2.80 -7.11 -13.25
CA VAL A 299 -2.71 -8.44 -12.63
C VAL A 299 -1.69 -9.35 -13.33
N ILE A 300 -1.50 -9.22 -14.65
CA ILE A 300 -0.40 -9.91 -15.36
C ILE A 300 0.97 -9.43 -14.84
N GLY A 301 1.19 -8.12 -14.76
CA GLY A 301 2.47 -7.59 -14.28
C GLY A 301 2.70 -7.79 -12.77
N HIS A 302 1.63 -7.92 -11.99
CA HIS A 302 1.63 -8.33 -10.60
C HIS A 302 2.17 -9.75 -10.42
N ASP A 303 1.66 -10.74 -11.18
CA ASP A 303 2.17 -12.11 -11.12
C ASP A 303 3.63 -12.19 -11.59
N CYS A 304 3.99 -11.42 -12.62
CA CYS A 304 5.38 -11.27 -13.07
C CYS A 304 6.30 -10.66 -11.99
N ALA A 305 5.79 -9.72 -11.20
CA ALA A 305 6.55 -9.12 -10.10
C ALA A 305 6.85 -10.16 -9.02
N HIS A 306 5.84 -10.96 -8.67
CA HIS A 306 5.88 -12.00 -7.65
C HIS A 306 6.53 -13.32 -8.09
N LYS A 307 6.92 -13.42 -9.36
CA LYS A 307 7.58 -14.60 -9.96
C LYS A 307 6.68 -15.83 -10.01
N SER A 308 5.40 -15.62 -10.27
CA SER A 308 4.36 -16.65 -10.41
C SER A 308 3.82 -16.79 -11.84
N PHE A 309 4.23 -15.94 -12.79
CA PHE A 309 3.79 -16.02 -14.19
C PHE A 309 4.69 -16.94 -15.03
N SER A 310 6.01 -16.97 -14.77
CA SER A 310 6.98 -17.82 -15.46
C SER A 310 8.20 -18.18 -14.62
N THR A 311 8.76 -19.36 -14.84
CA THR A 311 10.04 -19.78 -14.23
C THR A 311 11.24 -19.00 -14.75
N ASN A 312 11.13 -18.30 -15.89
CA ASN A 312 12.21 -17.48 -16.44
C ASN A 312 12.15 -16.03 -15.92
N LYS A 313 13.04 -15.70 -14.98
CA LYS A 313 13.14 -14.37 -14.35
C LYS A 313 13.26 -13.20 -15.33
N LEU A 314 13.93 -13.38 -16.48
CA LEU A 314 14.04 -12.33 -17.50
C LEU A 314 12.71 -12.13 -18.25
N LEU A 315 12.01 -13.22 -18.54
CA LEU A 315 10.66 -13.15 -19.13
C LEU A 315 9.70 -12.43 -18.18
N GLU A 316 9.75 -12.74 -16.88
CA GLU A 316 8.97 -12.04 -15.85
C GLU A 316 9.23 -10.52 -15.86
N ASP A 317 10.50 -10.11 -15.82
CA ASP A 317 10.82 -8.68 -15.78
C ASP A 317 10.46 -7.95 -17.10
N ILE A 318 10.51 -8.63 -18.26
CA ILE A 318 10.07 -8.08 -19.55
C ILE A 318 8.53 -7.99 -19.62
N VAL A 319 7.81 -9.09 -19.37
CA VAL A 319 6.34 -9.14 -19.48
C VAL A 319 5.71 -8.21 -18.44
N GLY A 320 6.22 -8.21 -17.20
CA GLY A 320 5.75 -7.31 -16.15
C GLY A 320 5.96 -5.83 -16.48
N THR A 321 7.14 -5.48 -17.03
CA THR A 321 7.38 -4.11 -17.52
C THR A 321 6.40 -3.74 -18.63
N LEU A 322 6.26 -4.57 -19.67
CA LEU A 322 5.39 -4.29 -20.82
C LEU A 322 3.91 -4.17 -20.45
N ALA A 323 3.42 -5.04 -19.56
CA ALA A 323 2.04 -5.00 -19.08
C ALA A 323 1.74 -3.72 -18.29
N PHE A 324 2.71 -3.18 -17.58
CA PHE A 324 2.55 -1.95 -16.79
C PHE A 324 2.62 -0.65 -17.63
N LEU A 325 3.19 -0.68 -18.84
CA LEU A 325 3.35 0.53 -19.67
C LEU A 325 2.04 1.25 -20.03
N PRO A 326 0.95 0.59 -20.50
CA PRO A 326 -0.30 1.28 -20.83
C PRO A 326 -0.93 2.02 -19.62
N LEU A 327 -0.64 1.53 -18.41
CA LEU A 327 -1.12 2.05 -17.14
C LEU A 327 -0.27 3.21 -16.60
N ILE A 328 0.87 3.49 -17.25
CA ILE A 328 1.89 4.47 -16.81
C ILE A 328 2.39 4.13 -15.39
N TYR A 329 2.45 2.85 -15.06
CA TYR A 329 2.94 2.36 -13.78
C TYR A 329 4.40 1.91 -13.94
N PRO A 330 5.36 2.40 -13.15
CA PRO A 330 6.73 1.89 -13.24
C PRO A 330 6.82 0.59 -12.43
N TYR A 331 7.09 -0.52 -13.14
CA TYR A 331 7.05 -1.89 -12.63
C TYR A 331 7.96 -2.13 -11.42
N GLU A 332 9.24 -1.75 -11.48
CA GLU A 332 10.19 -1.96 -10.38
C GLU A 332 9.84 -1.17 -9.10
N PRO A 333 9.54 0.15 -9.16
CA PRO A 333 8.99 0.89 -8.02
C PRO A 333 7.78 0.24 -7.36
N TRP A 334 6.84 -0.25 -8.17
CA TRP A 334 5.63 -0.86 -7.65
C TRP A 334 5.92 -2.23 -7.02
N ARG A 335 6.75 -3.08 -7.65
CA ARG A 335 7.12 -4.37 -7.07
C ARG A 335 7.79 -4.21 -5.70
N PHE A 336 8.87 -3.43 -5.59
CA PHE A 336 9.59 -3.29 -4.31
C PHE A 336 8.69 -2.77 -3.19
N LYS A 337 7.71 -1.94 -3.57
CA LYS A 337 6.70 -1.43 -2.66
C LYS A 337 5.70 -2.52 -2.25
N HIS A 338 5.15 -3.26 -3.20
CA HIS A 338 4.16 -4.33 -2.99
C HIS A 338 4.76 -5.52 -2.21
N ASP A 339 6.01 -5.90 -2.49
CA ASP A 339 6.77 -6.86 -1.69
C ASP A 339 6.86 -6.45 -0.21
N ARG A 340 7.07 -5.15 0.07
CA ARG A 340 7.07 -4.63 1.45
C ARG A 340 5.68 -4.72 2.07
N HIS A 341 4.62 -4.41 1.31
CA HIS A 341 3.24 -4.53 1.78
C HIS A 341 2.89 -5.98 2.16
N HIS A 342 3.25 -6.99 1.36
CA HIS A 342 3.05 -8.40 1.76
C HIS A 342 3.88 -8.78 2.99
N ALA A 343 5.13 -8.35 3.07
CA ALA A 343 6.01 -8.63 4.21
C ALA A 343 5.60 -7.92 5.52
N LYS A 344 4.75 -6.89 5.44
CA LYS A 344 4.38 -6.00 6.56
C LYS A 344 2.91 -5.57 6.54
N THR A 345 2.01 -6.42 6.03
CA THR A 345 0.58 -6.11 5.86
C THR A 345 -0.03 -5.63 7.18
N ASN A 346 -0.73 -4.50 7.18
CA ASN A 346 -1.30 -3.84 8.35
C ASN A 346 -0.32 -3.60 9.53
N MET A 347 1.00 -3.55 9.28
CA MET A 347 1.95 -3.05 10.27
C MET A 347 1.99 -1.52 10.20
N LEU A 348 1.74 -0.84 11.32
CA LEU A 348 1.88 0.60 11.42
C LEU A 348 3.28 1.05 10.97
N VAL A 349 3.33 2.15 10.20
CA VAL A 349 4.54 2.75 9.58
C VAL A 349 5.19 1.91 8.48
N GLU A 350 5.28 0.59 8.60
CA GLU A 350 6.01 -0.28 7.67
C GLU A 350 5.20 -0.80 6.47
N ASP A 351 3.88 -0.97 6.60
CA ASP A 351 3.02 -1.24 5.43
C ASP A 351 3.08 -0.06 4.46
N THR A 352 3.21 -0.33 3.16
CA THR A 352 3.34 0.69 2.12
C THR A 352 2.05 0.92 1.33
N ALA A 353 1.05 0.04 1.42
CA ALA A 353 -0.17 0.09 0.59
C ALA A 353 -1.07 1.27 0.97
N TRP A 354 -1.50 1.37 2.23
CA TRP A 354 -2.21 2.55 2.73
C TRP A 354 -1.89 2.77 4.20
N HIS A 355 -1.02 3.74 4.50
CA HIS A 355 -0.88 4.24 5.86
C HIS A 355 -2.21 4.85 6.32
N PRO A 356 -2.78 4.42 7.45
CA PRO A 356 -3.86 5.16 8.07
C PRO A 356 -3.36 6.53 8.56
N VAL A 357 -4.25 7.51 8.57
CA VAL A 357 -4.01 8.82 9.19
C VAL A 357 -4.49 8.76 10.63
N VAL A 358 -3.63 9.03 11.60
CA VAL A 358 -4.02 9.11 13.02
C VAL A 358 -4.69 10.45 13.35
N ARG A 359 -5.50 10.50 14.40
CA ARG A 359 -6.34 11.67 14.74
C ARG A 359 -5.52 12.92 15.04
N GLU A 360 -4.38 12.75 15.70
CA GLU A 360 -3.47 13.81 16.13
C GLU A 360 -2.81 14.47 14.91
N GLU A 361 -2.24 13.66 14.00
CA GLU A 361 -1.69 14.15 12.73
C GLU A 361 -2.76 14.89 11.90
N TYR A 362 -3.99 14.37 11.89
CA TYR A 362 -5.10 14.98 11.15
C TYR A 362 -5.52 16.35 11.70
N ASP A 363 -5.61 16.47 13.02
CA ASP A 363 -6.03 17.71 13.68
C ASP A 363 -4.94 18.80 13.62
N GLU A 364 -3.66 18.42 13.54
CA GLU A 364 -2.55 19.35 13.25
C GLU A 364 -2.56 19.89 11.80
N PHE A 365 -3.21 19.21 10.86
CA PHE A 365 -3.21 19.65 9.47
C PHE A 365 -3.99 20.96 9.26
N PRO A 366 -3.49 21.88 8.40
CA PRO A 366 -4.25 23.04 7.97
C PRO A 366 -5.65 22.68 7.43
N SER A 367 -6.62 23.57 7.64
CA SER A 367 -8.03 23.33 7.29
C SER A 367 -8.26 22.95 5.81
N TYR A 368 -7.46 23.50 4.88
CA TYR A 368 -7.51 23.14 3.46
C TYR A 368 -7.05 21.70 3.19
N LEU A 369 -6.07 21.19 3.95
CA LEU A 369 -5.56 19.83 3.84
C LEU A 369 -6.54 18.85 4.50
N GLN A 370 -7.11 19.19 5.66
CA GLN A 370 -8.22 18.41 6.24
C GLN A 370 -9.41 18.29 5.27
N ALA A 371 -9.75 19.37 4.55
CA ALA A 371 -10.78 19.37 3.52
C ALA A 371 -10.40 18.51 2.30
N ALA A 372 -9.15 18.60 1.83
CA ALA A 372 -8.64 17.77 0.75
C ALA A 372 -8.67 16.27 1.12
N LEU A 373 -8.31 15.91 2.36
CA LEU A 373 -8.40 14.54 2.88
C LEU A 373 -9.85 14.05 3.00
N ARG A 374 -10.79 14.88 3.48
CA ARG A 374 -12.24 14.55 3.48
C ARG A 374 -12.76 14.27 2.08
N LEU A 375 -12.27 15.01 1.08
CA LEU A 375 -12.65 14.80 -0.33
C LEU A 375 -12.00 13.53 -0.90
N ALA A 376 -10.70 13.36 -0.69
CA ALA A 376 -9.89 12.25 -1.22
C ALA A 376 -10.23 10.90 -0.58
N MET A 377 -10.49 10.85 0.73
CA MET A 377 -10.82 9.61 1.46
C MET A 377 -12.33 9.33 1.56
N GLY A 378 -13.16 10.29 1.16
CA GLY A 378 -14.63 10.17 1.05
C GLY A 378 -15.09 9.99 -0.41
N PRO A 379 -15.70 11.00 -1.06
CA PRO A 379 -16.32 10.84 -2.38
C PRO A 379 -15.34 10.50 -3.52
N LEU A 380 -14.06 10.90 -3.42
CA LEU A 380 -13.04 10.59 -4.44
C LEU A 380 -12.19 9.36 -4.09
N ARG A 381 -12.56 8.58 -3.05
CA ARG A 381 -11.74 7.47 -2.53
C ARG A 381 -11.47 6.40 -3.58
N CYS A 382 -12.42 6.15 -4.48
CA CYS A 382 -12.23 5.23 -5.60
C CYS A 382 -11.15 5.69 -6.60
N TRP A 383 -10.67 6.93 -6.56
CA TRP A 383 -9.55 7.43 -7.37
C TRP A 383 -8.34 7.89 -6.54
N ALA A 384 -8.35 7.66 -5.22
CA ALA A 384 -7.24 8.05 -4.34
C ALA A 384 -5.91 7.38 -4.76
N SER A 385 -5.97 6.21 -5.40
CA SER A 385 -4.79 5.52 -5.95
C SER A 385 -4.00 6.36 -6.96
N ILE A 386 -4.55 7.42 -7.56
CA ILE A 386 -3.83 8.33 -8.45
C ILE A 386 -2.78 9.17 -7.68
N GLY A 387 -3.17 9.78 -6.55
CA GLY A 387 -2.22 10.55 -5.73
C GLY A 387 -1.14 9.64 -5.15
N HIS A 388 -1.58 8.48 -4.65
CA HIS A 388 -0.71 7.43 -4.17
C HIS A 388 0.29 6.93 -5.24
N TRP A 389 -0.19 6.67 -6.46
CA TRP A 389 0.63 6.28 -7.62
C TRP A 389 1.74 7.31 -7.86
N PHE A 390 1.37 8.58 -8.04
CA PHE A 390 2.31 9.65 -8.36
C PHE A 390 3.37 9.86 -7.26
N GLY A 391 2.93 10.01 -6.00
CA GLY A 391 3.85 10.34 -4.90
C GLY A 391 4.79 9.22 -4.49
N TRP A 392 4.38 7.95 -4.64
CA TRP A 392 5.21 6.83 -4.21
C TRP A 392 6.12 6.26 -5.30
N HIS A 393 5.68 6.21 -6.56
CA HIS A 393 6.32 5.38 -7.58
C HIS A 393 7.29 6.14 -8.49
N PHE A 394 7.22 7.48 -8.52
CA PHE A 394 8.10 8.32 -9.36
C PHE A 394 9.24 8.99 -8.58
N GLN A 395 9.29 8.85 -7.26
CA GLN A 395 10.30 9.48 -6.41
C GLN A 395 11.43 8.49 -6.07
N LEU A 396 12.61 8.67 -6.65
CA LEU A 396 13.79 7.82 -6.40
C LEU A 396 14.20 7.75 -4.92
N SER A 397 13.88 8.80 -4.14
CA SER A 397 14.16 8.89 -2.70
C SER A 397 13.44 7.85 -1.85
N ASN A 398 12.37 7.24 -2.38
CA ASN A 398 11.59 6.21 -1.68
C ASN A 398 12.24 4.83 -1.73
N PHE A 399 13.32 4.66 -2.51
CA PHE A 399 13.95 3.38 -2.80
C PHE A 399 15.40 3.32 -2.31
N ARG A 400 15.80 2.14 -1.83
CA ARG A 400 17.16 1.88 -1.33
C ARG A 400 18.19 2.06 -2.45
N PRO A 401 19.44 2.46 -2.15
CA PRO A 401 20.46 2.67 -3.19
C PRO A 401 20.68 1.48 -4.12
N SER A 402 20.52 0.25 -3.63
CA SER A 402 20.56 -1.00 -4.41
C SER A 402 19.38 -1.17 -5.39
N GLU A 403 18.20 -0.67 -5.05
CA GLU A 403 16.97 -0.74 -5.86
C GLU A 403 16.97 0.31 -6.97
N GLN A 404 17.62 1.47 -6.74
CA GLN A 404 17.52 2.66 -7.59
C GLN A 404 17.91 2.45 -9.06
N ASN A 405 18.80 1.51 -9.39
CA ASN A 405 19.16 1.27 -10.79
C ASN A 405 18.02 0.59 -11.56
N ARG A 406 17.32 -0.37 -10.94
CA ARG A 406 16.12 -1.00 -11.53
C ARG A 406 14.97 0.00 -11.62
N VAL A 407 14.79 0.83 -10.59
CA VAL A 407 13.84 1.95 -10.57
C VAL A 407 14.05 2.92 -11.74
N LYS A 408 15.30 3.37 -11.99
CA LYS A 408 15.63 4.26 -13.11
C LYS A 408 15.27 3.65 -14.47
N ILE A 409 15.51 2.34 -14.65
CA ILE A 409 15.17 1.63 -15.90
C ILE A 409 13.66 1.59 -16.09
N SER A 410 12.87 1.19 -15.09
CA SER A 410 11.40 1.22 -15.20
C SER A 410 10.83 2.61 -15.47
N LEU A 411 11.36 3.64 -14.82
CA LEU A 411 10.94 5.03 -15.06
C LEU A 411 11.30 5.46 -16.49
N ALA A 412 12.48 5.12 -17.00
CA ALA A 412 12.86 5.40 -18.38
C ALA A 412 11.92 4.70 -19.38
N CYS A 413 11.52 3.45 -19.13
CA CYS A 413 10.53 2.74 -19.95
C CYS A 413 9.16 3.44 -19.95
N VAL A 414 8.66 3.88 -18.78
CA VAL A 414 7.40 4.61 -18.67
C VAL A 414 7.47 5.97 -19.38
N PHE A 415 8.53 6.75 -19.18
CA PHE A 415 8.69 8.04 -19.85
C PHE A 415 8.87 7.89 -21.37
N ALA A 416 9.56 6.85 -21.84
CA ALA A 416 9.66 6.54 -23.26
C ALA A 416 8.28 6.18 -23.85
N PHE A 417 7.49 5.37 -23.14
CA PHE A 417 6.13 5.05 -23.56
C PHE A 417 5.23 6.30 -23.59
N MET A 418 5.30 7.19 -22.61
CA MET A 418 4.58 8.48 -22.64
C MET A 418 5.01 9.36 -23.83
N ALA A 419 6.32 9.51 -24.04
CA ALA A 419 6.91 10.37 -25.07
C ALA A 419 6.63 9.90 -26.51
N ILE A 420 6.34 8.61 -26.71
CA ILE A 420 6.00 8.03 -28.01
C ILE A 420 4.47 7.84 -28.14
N GLY A 421 3.86 7.15 -27.17
CA GLY A 421 2.47 6.72 -27.21
C GLY A 421 1.46 7.87 -27.18
N TRP A 422 1.62 8.85 -26.28
CA TRP A 422 0.66 9.97 -26.20
C TRP A 422 0.70 10.86 -27.45
N PRO A 423 1.86 11.30 -27.98
CA PRO A 423 1.90 12.03 -29.24
C PRO A 423 1.32 11.25 -30.42
N LEU A 424 1.53 9.91 -30.50
CA LEU A 424 0.93 9.10 -31.55
C LEU A 424 -0.61 9.04 -31.46
N ILE A 425 -1.17 8.89 -30.26
CA ILE A 425 -2.62 8.93 -30.05
C ILE A 425 -3.17 10.31 -30.44
N ILE A 426 -2.56 11.40 -29.95
CA ILE A 426 -2.97 12.78 -30.25
C ILE A 426 -2.86 13.08 -31.75
N TYR A 427 -1.80 12.64 -32.42
CA TYR A 427 -1.60 12.81 -33.86
C TYR A 427 -2.67 12.08 -34.69
N LYS A 428 -3.07 10.86 -34.28
CA LYS A 428 -4.06 10.06 -35.01
C LYS A 428 -5.52 10.41 -34.69
N THR A 429 -5.80 10.96 -33.51
CA THR A 429 -7.18 11.06 -32.99
C THR A 429 -7.53 12.41 -32.35
N GLY A 430 -6.58 13.36 -32.33
CA GLY A 430 -6.69 14.63 -31.62
C GLY A 430 -6.60 14.50 -30.10
N ILE A 431 -6.56 15.64 -29.39
CA ILE A 431 -6.50 15.66 -27.92
C ILE A 431 -7.73 14.99 -27.28
N MET A 432 -8.92 15.14 -27.89
CA MET A 432 -10.13 14.44 -27.43
C MET A 432 -10.08 12.94 -27.65
N GLY A 433 -9.29 12.47 -28.63
CA GLY A 433 -9.00 11.05 -28.79
C GLY A 433 -8.09 10.50 -27.69
N TRP A 434 -7.07 11.26 -27.27
CA TRP A 434 -6.28 10.91 -26.07
C TRP A 434 -7.15 10.81 -24.81
N VAL A 435 -8.09 11.74 -24.62
CA VAL A 435 -9.09 11.65 -23.53
C VAL A 435 -9.93 10.37 -23.65
N LYS A 436 -10.49 10.10 -24.83
CA LYS A 436 -11.38 8.94 -25.08
C LYS A 436 -10.68 7.59 -24.95
N PHE A 437 -9.48 7.44 -25.52
CA PHE A 437 -8.81 6.15 -25.70
C PHE A 437 -7.76 5.82 -24.64
N TRP A 438 -7.25 6.83 -23.91
CA TRP A 438 -6.28 6.60 -22.82
C TRP A 438 -6.80 7.10 -21.47
N LEU A 439 -7.13 8.39 -21.33
CA LEU A 439 -7.45 8.95 -20.00
C LEU A 439 -8.68 8.30 -19.36
N MET A 440 -9.79 8.15 -20.09
CA MET A 440 -11.02 7.59 -19.52
C MET A 440 -10.90 6.10 -19.16
N PRO A 441 -10.30 5.22 -19.99
CA PRO A 441 -9.93 3.87 -19.56
C PRO A 441 -8.98 3.84 -18.35
N TRP A 442 -7.97 4.72 -18.31
CA TRP A 442 -7.01 4.82 -17.21
C TRP A 442 -7.67 5.25 -15.89
N LEU A 443 -8.66 6.15 -15.93
CA LEU A 443 -9.50 6.48 -14.78
C LEU A 443 -10.38 5.30 -14.33
N GLY A 444 -10.84 4.44 -15.26
CA GLY A 444 -11.53 3.19 -14.94
C GLY A 444 -10.60 2.13 -14.32
N TYR A 445 -9.35 2.07 -14.74
CA TYR A 445 -8.31 1.27 -14.09
C TYR A 445 -8.04 1.78 -12.65
N HIS A 446 -7.85 3.08 -12.47
CA HIS A 446 -7.63 3.66 -11.13
C HIS A 446 -8.85 3.52 -10.20
N PHE A 447 -10.08 3.49 -10.75
CA PHE A 447 -11.28 3.11 -10.02
C PHE A 447 -11.13 1.71 -9.41
N TRP A 448 -10.75 0.71 -10.21
CA TRP A 448 -10.55 -0.66 -9.74
C TRP A 448 -9.37 -0.80 -8.79
N MET A 449 -8.23 -0.15 -9.07
CA MET A 449 -7.06 -0.20 -8.19
C MET A 449 -7.37 0.28 -6.78
N SER A 450 -8.04 1.43 -6.64
CA SER A 450 -8.46 1.88 -5.31
C SER A 450 -9.50 0.93 -4.74
N THR A 451 -10.49 0.51 -5.52
CA THR A 451 -11.60 -0.35 -5.04
C THR A 451 -11.11 -1.68 -4.49
N PHE A 452 -10.25 -2.41 -5.20
CA PHE A 452 -9.66 -3.66 -4.71
C PHE A 452 -8.79 -3.43 -3.48
N THR A 453 -7.86 -2.47 -3.50
CA THR A 453 -6.97 -2.24 -2.34
C THR A 453 -7.77 -1.86 -1.10
N MET A 454 -8.81 -1.03 -1.23
CA MET A 454 -9.68 -0.67 -0.10
C MET A 454 -10.50 -1.85 0.40
N VAL A 455 -11.18 -2.57 -0.50
CA VAL A 455 -12.08 -3.67 -0.09
C VAL A 455 -11.28 -4.79 0.56
N HIS A 456 -10.06 -5.08 0.09
CA HIS A 456 -9.25 -6.18 0.62
C HIS A 456 -8.43 -5.81 1.88
N HIS A 457 -8.14 -4.53 2.14
CA HIS A 457 -7.30 -4.06 3.27
C HIS A 457 -7.93 -3.00 4.18
N THR A 458 -9.23 -2.72 4.07
CA THR A 458 -9.89 -1.71 4.89
C THR A 458 -11.27 -2.16 5.35
N ALA A 459 -11.40 -2.42 6.65
CA ALA A 459 -12.67 -2.65 7.32
C ALA A 459 -12.63 -2.10 8.76
N PRO A 460 -13.77 -1.69 9.37
CA PRO A 460 -13.76 -1.12 10.72
C PRO A 460 -13.22 -2.06 11.80
N HIS A 461 -13.36 -3.37 11.61
CA HIS A 461 -12.93 -4.40 12.56
C HIS A 461 -11.52 -4.96 12.31
N ILE A 462 -10.82 -4.50 11.26
CA ILE A 462 -9.47 -4.97 10.91
C ILE A 462 -8.43 -4.00 11.50
N PRO A 463 -7.54 -4.46 12.41
CA PRO A 463 -6.57 -3.60 13.08
C PRO A 463 -5.31 -3.35 12.25
N PHE A 464 -4.62 -2.26 12.61
CA PHE A 464 -3.21 -2.04 12.28
C PHE A 464 -2.38 -2.20 13.55
N ASN A 465 -1.42 -3.12 13.54
CA ASN A 465 -0.61 -3.39 14.73
C ASN A 465 0.75 -2.68 14.66
N ASP A 466 1.27 -2.24 15.81
CA ASP A 466 2.67 -1.83 15.91
C ASP A 466 3.62 -3.03 15.74
N ALA A 467 4.89 -2.77 15.47
CA ALA A 467 5.87 -3.80 15.16
C ALA A 467 6.13 -4.84 16.27
N LYS A 468 5.76 -4.57 17.53
CA LYS A 468 5.88 -5.53 18.65
C LYS A 468 4.67 -6.45 18.75
N ASN A 469 3.48 -5.93 18.47
CA ASN A 469 2.21 -6.64 18.56
C ASN A 469 1.76 -7.26 17.20
N TRP A 470 2.58 -7.12 16.16
CA TRP A 470 2.28 -7.63 14.83
C TRP A 470 2.67 -9.10 14.63
N ASN A 471 1.72 -9.90 14.15
CA ASN A 471 1.93 -11.28 13.71
C ASN A 471 1.50 -11.41 12.23
N SER A 472 2.34 -12.06 11.42
CA SER A 472 2.14 -12.19 9.97
C SER A 472 0.92 -13.03 9.58
N ALA A 473 0.64 -14.11 10.31
CA ALA A 473 -0.56 -14.92 10.08
C ALA A 473 -1.82 -14.14 10.41
N GLN A 474 -1.85 -13.43 11.55
CA GLN A 474 -2.99 -12.59 11.92
C GLN A 474 -3.26 -11.53 10.84
N ALA A 475 -2.22 -10.83 10.37
CA ALA A 475 -2.35 -9.79 9.36
C ALA A 475 -2.77 -10.31 7.97
N GLN A 476 -2.23 -11.44 7.51
CA GLN A 476 -2.51 -11.96 6.16
C GLN A 476 -3.77 -12.83 6.09
N LEU A 477 -4.03 -13.67 7.10
CA LEU A 477 -5.21 -14.55 7.15
C LEU A 477 -6.45 -13.81 7.66
N GLY A 478 -6.29 -13.04 8.74
CA GLY A 478 -7.39 -12.32 9.42
C GLY A 478 -7.45 -10.83 9.10
N GLY A 479 -6.36 -10.20 8.68
CA GLY A 479 -6.32 -8.77 8.31
C GLY A 479 -6.57 -8.48 6.82
N THR A 480 -6.84 -9.51 6.03
CA THR A 480 -7.15 -9.42 4.59
C THR A 480 -8.58 -9.89 4.34
N VAL A 481 -9.30 -9.23 3.42
CA VAL A 481 -10.67 -9.58 3.03
C VAL A 481 -10.70 -10.23 1.65
N HIS A 482 -11.42 -11.34 1.53
CA HIS A 482 -11.84 -11.88 0.23
C HIS A 482 -13.20 -11.30 -0.14
N CYS A 483 -13.35 -10.76 -1.35
CA CYS A 483 -14.61 -10.19 -1.82
C CYS A 483 -15.00 -10.76 -3.19
N ASP A 484 -16.18 -11.36 -3.32
CA ASP A 484 -16.70 -11.78 -4.62
C ASP A 484 -17.20 -10.56 -5.43
N TYR A 485 -16.89 -10.54 -6.73
CA TYR A 485 -17.38 -9.53 -7.68
C TYR A 485 -18.20 -10.19 -8.79
N PRO A 486 -19.00 -9.44 -9.57
CA PRO A 486 -19.67 -10.00 -10.75
C PRO A 486 -18.66 -10.70 -11.67
N ARG A 487 -18.92 -11.96 -12.05
CA ARG A 487 -17.94 -12.85 -12.71
C ARG A 487 -17.18 -12.24 -13.89
N TRP A 488 -17.80 -11.33 -14.65
CA TRP A 488 -17.14 -10.64 -15.75
C TRP A 488 -16.00 -9.72 -15.30
N VAL A 489 -16.11 -9.06 -14.14
CA VAL A 489 -15.03 -8.27 -13.52
C VAL A 489 -13.89 -9.20 -13.14
N GLU A 490 -14.20 -10.29 -12.44
CA GLU A 490 -13.22 -11.26 -11.95
C GLU A 490 -12.44 -11.92 -13.09
N VAL A 491 -13.10 -12.26 -14.20
CA VAL A 491 -12.45 -12.81 -15.40
C VAL A 491 -11.54 -11.78 -16.08
N LEU A 492 -11.93 -10.50 -16.12
CA LEU A 492 -11.08 -9.44 -16.69
C LEU A 492 -9.90 -9.05 -15.77
N CYS A 493 -10.05 -9.25 -14.47
CA CYS A 493 -9.07 -8.97 -13.42
C CYS A 493 -8.38 -10.26 -12.90
N HIS A 494 -8.41 -11.35 -13.67
CA HIS A 494 -7.79 -12.65 -13.36
C HIS A 494 -7.94 -13.12 -11.90
N ASP A 495 -9.15 -13.06 -11.36
CA ASP A 495 -9.46 -13.56 -10.02
C ASP A 495 -8.64 -12.95 -8.85
N ILE A 496 -8.04 -11.76 -9.04
CA ILE A 496 -7.28 -11.02 -8.00
C ILE A 496 -8.09 -10.67 -6.74
N SER A 497 -9.42 -10.74 -6.84
CA SER A 497 -10.38 -10.61 -5.74
C SER A 497 -10.32 -11.77 -4.72
N VAL A 498 -9.68 -12.87 -5.10
CA VAL A 498 -9.39 -14.03 -4.26
C VAL A 498 -8.10 -13.75 -3.46
N HIS A 499 -8.20 -12.76 -2.57
CA HIS A 499 -7.04 -12.02 -2.07
C HIS A 499 -6.34 -12.66 -0.86
N ILE A 500 -7.06 -13.42 -0.04
CA ILE A 500 -6.49 -14.12 1.13
C ILE A 500 -5.36 -15.08 0.72
N PRO A 501 -5.54 -16.08 -0.17
CA PRO A 501 -4.44 -16.96 -0.57
C PRO A 501 -3.27 -16.22 -1.22
N HIS A 502 -3.55 -15.14 -1.96
CA HIS A 502 -2.52 -14.28 -2.52
C HIS A 502 -1.64 -13.62 -1.43
N HIS A 503 -2.24 -13.18 -0.31
CA HIS A 503 -1.48 -12.70 0.84
C HIS A 503 -0.74 -13.81 1.59
N ILE A 504 -1.35 -14.98 1.77
CA ILE A 504 -0.67 -16.15 2.38
C ILE A 504 0.57 -16.55 1.56
N SER A 505 0.50 -16.50 0.23
CA SER A 505 1.70 -16.62 -0.59
C SER A 505 1.56 -15.95 -1.96
N GLN A 506 2.30 -14.87 -2.16
CA GLN A 506 2.33 -14.13 -3.42
C GLN A 506 2.85 -14.96 -4.63
N LYS A 507 3.48 -16.12 -4.37
CA LYS A 507 3.94 -17.07 -5.39
C LYS A 507 2.82 -17.90 -6.05
N ILE A 508 1.60 -17.89 -5.51
CA ILE A 508 0.45 -18.55 -6.12
C ILE A 508 0.06 -17.75 -7.38
N PRO A 509 0.06 -18.34 -8.59
CA PRO A 509 -0.37 -17.65 -9.78
C PRO A 509 -1.86 -17.30 -9.71
N SER A 510 -2.28 -16.16 -10.27
CA SER A 510 -3.67 -15.68 -10.31
C SER A 510 -4.69 -16.77 -10.66
N TYR A 511 -4.41 -17.56 -11.71
CA TYR A 511 -5.26 -18.65 -12.20
C TYR A 511 -5.38 -19.88 -11.27
N ASN A 512 -4.61 -19.95 -10.18
CA ASN A 512 -4.71 -20.98 -9.14
C ASN A 512 -5.30 -20.44 -7.81
N LEU A 513 -5.55 -19.13 -7.67
CA LEU A 513 -6.02 -18.53 -6.41
C LEU A 513 -7.31 -19.16 -5.89
N ARG A 514 -8.28 -19.50 -6.76
CA ARG A 514 -9.54 -20.15 -6.32
C ARG A 514 -9.32 -21.53 -5.70
N LEU A 515 -8.39 -22.32 -6.23
CA LEU A 515 -8.02 -23.63 -5.66
C LEU A 515 -7.35 -23.48 -4.29
N ALA A 516 -6.45 -22.50 -4.16
CA ALA A 516 -5.84 -22.17 -2.88
C ALA A 516 -6.87 -21.68 -1.85
N ASN A 517 -7.82 -20.84 -2.27
CA ASN A 517 -8.91 -20.35 -1.41
C ASN A 517 -9.80 -21.49 -0.90
N GLU A 518 -10.10 -22.48 -1.74
CA GLU A 518 -10.90 -23.65 -1.35
C GLU A 518 -10.17 -24.48 -0.28
N SER A 519 -8.88 -24.79 -0.45
CA SER A 519 -8.10 -25.49 0.59
C SER A 519 -8.02 -24.67 1.89
N LEU A 520 -7.70 -23.38 1.80
CA LEU A 520 -7.63 -22.54 2.99
C LEU A 520 -8.98 -22.38 3.69
N ARG A 521 -10.10 -22.35 2.95
CA ARG A 521 -11.45 -22.32 3.53
C ARG A 521 -11.74 -23.59 4.34
N GLN A 522 -11.30 -24.76 3.86
CA GLN A 522 -11.48 -26.04 4.57
C GLN A 522 -10.72 -26.09 5.90
N HIS A 523 -9.49 -25.54 5.95
CA HIS A 523 -8.61 -25.62 7.12
C HIS A 523 -8.73 -24.41 8.07
N TRP A 524 -8.96 -23.22 7.53
CA TRP A 524 -8.86 -21.93 8.22
C TRP A 524 -10.08 -21.01 8.04
N GLY A 525 -11.13 -21.45 7.33
CA GLY A 525 -12.24 -20.60 6.88
C GLY A 525 -12.97 -19.83 7.99
N LYS A 526 -12.96 -20.31 9.24
CA LYS A 526 -13.54 -19.58 10.40
C LYS A 526 -12.83 -18.27 10.75
N TYR A 527 -11.59 -18.09 10.26
CA TYR A 527 -10.78 -16.87 10.43
C TYR A 527 -10.91 -15.89 9.27
N PHE A 528 -11.58 -16.27 8.17
CA PHE A 528 -11.68 -15.44 6.98
C PHE A 528 -12.61 -14.24 7.22
N ASN A 529 -12.24 -13.09 6.66
CA ASN A 529 -13.17 -12.01 6.41
C ASN A 529 -13.63 -12.07 4.96
N GLU A 530 -14.95 -12.20 4.77
CA GLU A 530 -15.55 -12.43 3.48
C GLU A 530 -16.67 -11.43 3.20
N ALA A 531 -16.76 -10.99 1.96
CA ALA A 531 -17.85 -10.17 1.47
C ALA A 531 -18.26 -10.57 0.05
N GLN A 532 -19.43 -10.13 -0.36
CA GLN A 532 -19.77 -9.98 -1.77
C GLN A 532 -19.89 -8.48 -2.04
N TRP A 533 -19.42 -7.99 -3.19
CA TRP A 533 -19.41 -6.56 -3.44
C TRP A 533 -20.84 -5.99 -3.38
N ASN A 534 -21.05 -5.00 -2.51
CA ASN A 534 -22.34 -4.36 -2.31
C ASN A 534 -22.21 -2.89 -1.88
N TRP A 535 -23.34 -2.17 -1.91
CA TRP A 535 -23.36 -0.74 -1.62
C TRP A 535 -23.14 -0.42 -0.14
N ARG A 536 -23.62 -1.28 0.78
CA ARG A 536 -23.37 -1.13 2.23
C ARG A 536 -21.88 -1.25 2.55
N LEU A 537 -21.18 -2.24 2.00
CA LEU A 537 -19.72 -2.39 2.11
C LEU A 537 -18.98 -1.13 1.65
N MET A 538 -19.28 -0.66 0.43
CA MET A 538 -18.67 0.56 -0.10
C MET A 538 -18.99 1.79 0.77
N LYS A 539 -20.23 1.89 1.28
CA LYS A 539 -20.66 2.98 2.17
C LYS A 539 -19.91 2.96 3.49
N THR A 540 -19.73 1.79 4.10
CA THR A 540 -18.94 1.62 5.33
C THR A 540 -17.51 2.11 5.10
N ILE A 541 -16.83 1.59 4.09
CA ILE A 541 -15.44 1.96 3.75
C ILE A 541 -15.31 3.47 3.47
N MET A 542 -16.22 4.05 2.67
CA MET A 542 -16.16 5.46 2.24
C MET A 542 -16.72 6.47 3.24
N THR A 543 -17.37 6.05 4.34
CA THR A 543 -17.96 6.97 5.32
C THR A 543 -17.52 6.75 6.77
N VAL A 544 -16.95 5.58 7.08
CA VAL A 544 -16.39 5.21 8.39
C VAL A 544 -14.87 5.17 8.34
N CYS A 545 -14.25 4.42 7.42
CA CYS A 545 -12.82 4.09 7.51
C CYS A 545 -11.86 5.23 7.10
N HIS A 546 -11.76 6.28 7.91
CA HIS A 546 -11.02 7.51 7.57
C HIS A 546 -9.77 7.75 8.42
N ILE A 547 -9.94 7.69 9.73
CA ILE A 547 -8.93 7.97 10.74
C ILE A 547 -8.67 6.67 11.50
N TYR A 548 -7.41 6.43 11.87
CA TYR A 548 -7.05 5.35 12.77
C TYR A 548 -7.05 5.81 14.23
N ASP A 549 -7.55 4.92 15.07
CA ASP A 549 -7.81 5.04 16.50
C ASP A 549 -7.38 3.70 17.12
N GLU A 550 -6.56 3.72 18.17
CA GLU A 550 -5.91 2.52 18.71
C GLU A 550 -6.91 1.54 19.36
N GLU A 551 -8.05 2.04 19.86
CA GLU A 551 -9.08 1.22 20.50
C GLU A 551 -10.15 0.74 19.50
N LYS A 552 -10.47 1.57 18.50
CA LYS A 552 -11.59 1.35 17.57
C LYS A 552 -11.17 0.96 16.15
N ASN A 553 -9.86 0.87 15.88
CA ASN A 553 -9.28 0.78 14.54
C ASN A 553 -9.70 1.95 13.65
N TYR A 554 -10.74 1.80 12.83
CA TYR A 554 -11.11 2.77 11.80
C TYR A 554 -12.36 3.56 12.19
N VAL A 555 -12.19 4.88 12.37
CA VAL A 555 -13.25 5.82 12.74
C VAL A 555 -13.42 6.96 11.74
N ALA A 556 -14.61 7.56 11.72
CA ALA A 556 -14.92 8.64 10.78
C ALA A 556 -14.21 9.96 11.15
N PHE A 557 -13.98 10.83 10.16
CA PHE A 557 -13.39 12.16 10.36
C PHE A 557 -14.16 13.06 11.36
N ASP A 558 -15.45 12.78 11.55
CA ASP A 558 -16.40 13.49 12.40
C ASP A 558 -16.86 12.66 13.62
N GLU A 559 -16.26 11.50 13.86
CA GLU A 559 -16.46 10.73 15.11
C GLU A 559 -16.11 11.60 16.33
N GLY A 560 -17.10 11.87 17.18
CA GLY A 560 -16.95 12.76 18.35
C GLY A 560 -16.85 14.25 18.04
N LYS A 561 -17.16 14.69 16.81
CA LYS A 561 -17.12 16.10 16.37
C LYS A 561 -18.42 16.50 15.67
N GLU A 562 -18.53 17.75 15.20
CA GLU A 562 -19.63 18.16 14.33
C GLU A 562 -19.58 17.42 12.99
N GLU A 563 -20.74 17.06 12.44
CA GLU A 563 -20.82 16.28 11.20
C GLU A 563 -20.13 17.01 10.03
N SER A 564 -19.26 16.29 9.32
CA SER A 564 -18.59 16.82 8.14
C SER A 564 -19.59 17.00 7.00
N LYS A 565 -19.75 18.24 6.51
CA LYS A 565 -20.62 18.53 5.34
C LYS A 565 -20.34 17.64 4.13
N ILE A 566 -19.09 17.21 3.92
CA ILE A 566 -18.70 16.31 2.84
C ILE A 566 -19.14 14.88 3.14
N ILE A 567 -18.75 14.32 4.29
CA ILE A 567 -19.01 12.92 4.64
C ILE A 567 -20.50 12.69 4.95
N GLY A 568 -21.17 13.58 5.68
CA GLY A 568 -22.61 13.52 5.94
C GLY A 568 -23.47 13.64 4.67
N SER A 569 -23.00 14.35 3.65
CA SER A 569 -23.67 14.35 2.34
C SER A 569 -23.45 13.03 1.61
N LEU A 570 -22.23 12.47 1.67
CA LEU A 570 -21.93 11.15 1.11
C LEU A 570 -22.76 10.03 1.78
N ARG A 571 -22.87 10.03 3.11
CA ARG A 571 -23.73 9.09 3.89
C ARG A 571 -25.19 9.14 3.46
N ARG A 572 -25.71 10.31 3.11
CA ARG A 572 -27.12 10.48 2.68
C ARG A 572 -27.35 10.03 1.23
N VAL A 573 -26.37 10.17 0.35
CA VAL A 573 -26.48 9.81 -1.07
C VAL A 573 -26.15 8.34 -1.34
N MET A 574 -25.20 7.74 -0.61
CA MET A 574 -24.82 6.34 -0.83
C MET A 574 -25.93 5.37 -0.39
N PRO A 575 -26.33 4.39 -1.23
CA PRO A 575 -27.29 3.36 -0.85
C PRO A 575 -26.80 2.53 0.34
N ASN A 576 -27.72 2.03 1.17
CA ASN A 576 -27.40 1.16 2.31
C ASN A 576 -27.93 -0.28 2.13
N ILE A 577 -27.92 -0.74 0.87
CA ILE A 577 -28.42 -2.04 0.47
C ILE A 577 -27.25 -3.05 0.36
N PRO A 578 -27.49 -4.32 0.71
CA PRO A 578 -26.56 -5.41 0.40
C PRO A 578 -26.59 -5.74 -1.10
#